data_AF-A0A938GKL3-F1
#
_entry.id   AF-A0A938GKL3-F1
#
_cell.length_a   1.000
_cell.length_b   1.000
_cell.length_c   1.000
_cell.angle_alpha   90.00
_cell.angle_beta   90.00
_cell.angle_gamma   90.00
#
_symmetry.space_group_name_H-M   'P 1'
#
loop_
_entity.id
_entity.type
_entity.pdbx_description
1 polymer ?
#
loop_
_entity_poly.entity_id
_entity_poly.type
_entity_poly.pdbx_seq_one_letter_code
_entity_poly.pdbx_strand_id
1 'polypeptide(L)'
;MNPITHFFLSWGVANALPNSTRRHRAIITLAGVAPDLDGLGIVAEVLTSKTQQPLHWWTDYHHVLGHNILAAIVVTSIAALLASSRVHTALLACLAVHLHLLCDVVGARGPDGDQWPIPYLLPFSSSVQWMWHGQWALNGWQNIAITIAAVGAAFVLARRRGYSPLEMVSTRANDVFVDAIRKRFPL
;
A
#
# COMPACT_ATOMS: atom_id res chain seq x y z
N MET A 1 6.90 -5.96 -1.82
CA MET A 1 6.06 -6.63 -0.81
C MET A 1 4.68 -6.88 -1.44
N ASN A 2 3.81 -7.70 -0.84
CA ASN A 2 2.50 -7.98 -1.43
C ASN A 2 1.54 -6.76 -1.25
N PRO A 3 0.73 -6.40 -2.27
CA PRO A 3 -0.27 -5.32 -2.16
C PRO A 3 -1.24 -5.46 -0.98
N ILE A 4 -1.57 -6.69 -0.58
CA ILE A 4 -2.39 -6.97 0.61
C ILE A 4 -1.70 -6.47 1.88
N THR A 5 -0.39 -6.68 1.99
CA THR A 5 0.39 -6.21 3.14
C THR A 5 0.43 -4.69 3.18
N HIS A 6 0.66 -4.05 2.03
CA HIS A 6 0.61 -2.59 1.88
C HIS A 6 -0.75 -2.04 2.34
N PHE A 7 -1.85 -2.64 1.88
CA PHE A 7 -3.20 -2.27 2.30
C PHE A 7 -3.41 -2.32 3.82
N PHE A 8 -3.02 -3.42 4.49
CA PHE A 8 -3.21 -3.52 5.94
C PHE A 8 -2.30 -2.57 6.72
N LEU A 9 -1.06 -2.35 6.28
CA LEU A 9 -0.14 -1.39 6.90
C LEU A 9 -0.65 0.04 6.74
N SER A 10 -1.07 0.43 5.54
CA SER A 10 -1.63 1.76 5.26
C SER A 10 -2.94 1.98 6.02
N TRP A 11 -3.78 0.96 6.16
CA TRP A 11 -4.98 1.04 7.02
C TRP A 11 -4.61 1.21 8.50
N GLY A 12 -3.53 0.57 8.96
CA GLY A 12 -2.96 0.80 10.28
C GLY A 12 -2.52 2.26 10.48
N VAL A 13 -1.80 2.84 9.52
CA VAL A 13 -1.40 4.26 9.51
C VAL A 13 -2.63 5.18 9.55
N ALA A 14 -3.66 4.85 8.78
CA ALA A 14 -4.91 5.60 8.73
C ALA A 14 -5.65 5.66 10.08
N ASN A 15 -5.31 4.75 11.00
CA ASN A 15 -5.84 4.66 12.36
C ASN A 15 -5.03 5.41 13.42
N ALA A 16 -3.94 6.09 13.05
CA ALA A 16 -3.10 6.84 13.99
C ALA A 16 -3.86 8.00 14.67
N LEU A 17 -4.86 8.59 13.99
CA LEU A 17 -5.65 9.69 14.55
C LEU A 17 -6.89 9.16 15.30
N PRO A 18 -7.11 9.62 16.55
CA PRO A 18 -8.37 9.41 17.25
C PRO A 18 -9.53 10.02 16.44
N ASN A 19 -10.70 9.37 16.44
CA ASN A 19 -11.92 9.89 15.81
C ASN A 19 -11.81 10.21 14.30
N SER A 20 -10.84 9.60 13.59
CA SER A 20 -10.75 9.69 12.14
C SER A 20 -12.07 9.26 11.49
N THR A 21 -12.50 9.95 10.44
CA THR A 21 -13.72 9.56 9.70
C THR A 21 -13.43 8.37 8.78
N ARG A 22 -14.47 7.60 8.42
CA ARG A 22 -14.34 6.54 7.39
C ARG A 22 -13.71 7.07 6.10
N ARG A 23 -14.10 8.28 5.68
CA ARG A 23 -13.56 8.92 4.47
C ARG A 23 -12.06 9.18 4.60
N HIS A 24 -11.60 9.74 5.72
CA HIS A 24 -10.16 9.95 5.94
C HIS A 24 -9.41 8.64 5.98
N ARG A 25 -9.95 7.61 6.65
CA ARG A 25 -9.30 6.29 6.67
C ARG A 25 -9.16 5.69 5.28
N ALA A 26 -10.22 5.76 4.48
CA ALA A 26 -10.19 5.29 3.10
C ALA A 26 -9.16 6.05 2.25
N ILE A 27 -9.14 7.38 2.31
CA ILE A 27 -8.17 8.20 1.55
C ILE A 27 -6.72 7.82 1.90
N ILE A 28 -6.39 7.72 3.19
CA ILE A 28 -5.02 7.40 3.63
C ILE A 28 -4.64 5.97 3.24
N THR A 29 -5.56 5.02 3.41
CA THR A 29 -5.32 3.62 3.04
C THR A 29 -5.08 3.48 1.53
N LEU A 30 -5.94 4.10 0.71
CA LEU A 30 -5.81 4.06 -0.74
C LEU A 30 -4.57 4.80 -1.23
N ALA A 31 -4.16 5.88 -0.57
CA ALA A 31 -2.90 6.56 -0.88
C ALA A 31 -1.70 5.62 -0.71
N GLY A 32 -1.67 4.84 0.36
CA GLY A 32 -0.59 3.88 0.59
C GLY A 32 -0.58 2.69 -0.38
N VAL A 33 -1.71 2.33 -0.98
CA VAL A 33 -1.79 1.26 -2.02
C VAL A 33 -1.58 1.81 -3.43
N ALA A 34 -1.74 3.12 -3.63
CA ALA A 34 -1.66 3.76 -4.94
C ALA A 34 -0.36 3.48 -5.73
N PRO A 35 0.83 3.34 -5.12
CA PRO A 35 2.03 3.00 -5.87
C PRO A 35 1.91 1.71 -6.69
N ASP A 36 1.22 0.68 -6.18
CA ASP A 36 1.02 -0.59 -6.88
C ASP A 36 0.13 -0.49 -8.13
N LEU A 37 -0.54 0.64 -8.38
CA LEU A 37 -1.37 0.82 -9.57
C LEU A 37 -0.57 0.75 -10.86
N ASP A 38 0.73 1.05 -10.83
CA ASP A 38 1.63 0.85 -11.97
C ASP A 38 1.79 -0.64 -12.33
N GLY A 39 1.46 -1.55 -11.41
CA GLY A 39 1.39 -2.98 -11.63
C GLY A 39 0.18 -3.44 -12.47
N LEU A 40 -0.80 -2.58 -12.73
CA LEU A 40 -1.89 -2.93 -13.64
C LEU A 40 -1.43 -3.11 -15.10
N GLY A 41 -0.22 -2.62 -15.43
CA GLY A 41 0.43 -2.83 -16.72
C GLY A 41 0.54 -4.31 -17.13
N ILE A 42 0.53 -5.24 -16.17
CA ILE A 42 0.60 -6.70 -16.46
C ILE A 42 -0.56 -7.17 -17.32
N VAL A 43 -1.73 -6.56 -17.17
CA VAL A 43 -2.92 -6.91 -17.95
C VAL A 43 -2.69 -6.60 -19.43
N ALA A 44 -2.18 -5.40 -19.72
CA ALA A 44 -1.88 -4.99 -21.10
C ALA A 44 -0.79 -5.88 -21.71
N GLU A 45 0.25 -6.19 -20.93
CA GLU A 45 1.36 -7.02 -21.39
C GLU A 45 0.92 -8.46 -21.70
N VAL A 46 0.18 -9.10 -20.80
CA VAL A 46 -0.35 -10.46 -21.02
C VAL A 46 -1.25 -10.51 -22.26
N LEU A 47 -2.17 -9.55 -22.41
CA LEU A 47 -3.12 -9.51 -23.53
C LEU A 47 -2.44 -9.24 -24.89
N THR A 48 -1.32 -8.52 -24.90
CA THR A 48 -0.62 -8.13 -26.15
C THR A 48 0.63 -8.95 -26.44
N SER A 49 1.03 -9.85 -25.53
CA SER A 49 2.25 -10.68 -25.62
C SER A 49 2.42 -11.46 -26.93
N LYS A 50 1.33 -11.82 -27.61
CA LYS A 50 1.34 -12.58 -28.89
C LYS A 50 1.01 -11.74 -30.12
N THR A 51 0.95 -10.41 -29.97
CA THR A 51 0.66 -9.50 -31.08
C THR A 51 1.95 -9.09 -31.81
N GLN A 52 1.82 -8.42 -32.96
CA GLN A 52 2.97 -7.89 -33.70
C GLN A 52 3.68 -6.74 -32.97
N GLN A 53 3.01 -6.09 -32.00
CA GLN A 53 3.55 -5.01 -31.18
C GLN A 53 3.14 -5.21 -29.71
N PRO A 54 3.85 -6.06 -28.96
CA PRO A 54 3.58 -6.29 -27.55
C PRO A 54 3.81 -5.01 -26.72
N LEU A 55 2.95 -4.79 -25.72
CA LEU A 55 3.09 -3.70 -24.76
C LEU A 55 3.82 -4.19 -23.50
N HIS A 56 4.99 -3.65 -23.19
CA HIS A 56 5.80 -4.05 -22.03
C HIS A 56 5.54 -3.21 -20.79
N TRP A 57 4.26 -2.88 -20.54
CA TRP A 57 3.92 -1.89 -19.51
C TRP A 57 4.27 -2.33 -18.10
N TRP A 58 4.23 -3.64 -17.80
CA TRP A 58 4.67 -4.11 -16.49
C TRP A 58 6.19 -4.07 -16.40
N THR A 59 6.87 -4.68 -17.37
CA THR A 59 8.34 -4.77 -17.39
C THR A 59 8.99 -3.39 -17.31
N ASP A 60 8.50 -2.43 -18.08
CA ASP A 60 9.15 -1.13 -18.23
C ASP A 60 8.75 -0.12 -17.14
N TYR A 61 7.57 -0.26 -16.53
CA TYR A 61 7.00 0.81 -15.69
C TYR A 61 6.62 0.43 -14.26
N HIS A 62 6.50 -0.85 -13.89
CA HIS A 62 5.95 -1.28 -12.59
C HIS A 62 6.80 -0.86 -11.36
N HIS A 63 8.06 -0.50 -11.53
CA HIS A 63 8.87 0.07 -10.43
C HIS A 63 9.25 1.54 -10.69
N VAL A 64 8.69 2.15 -11.74
CA VAL A 64 9.10 3.47 -12.21
C VAL A 64 7.98 4.49 -12.05
N LEU A 65 6.73 4.17 -12.39
CA LEU A 65 5.66 5.16 -12.43
C LEU A 65 5.11 5.50 -11.04
N GLY A 66 4.83 4.51 -10.21
CA GLY A 66 4.25 4.65 -8.86
C GLY A 66 5.30 4.77 -7.75
N HIS A 67 6.52 4.33 -8.01
CA HIS A 67 7.56 4.13 -7.00
C HIS A 67 8.66 5.23 -7.07
N ASN A 68 8.27 6.50 -6.94
CA ASN A 68 9.20 7.64 -6.92
C ASN A 68 8.64 8.84 -6.15
N ILE A 69 9.47 9.87 -5.94
CA ILE A 69 9.10 11.08 -5.19
C ILE A 69 7.99 11.89 -5.87
N LEU A 70 7.96 11.97 -7.20
CA LEU A 70 6.88 12.66 -7.91
C LEU A 70 5.54 11.95 -7.69
N ALA A 71 5.51 10.62 -7.80
CA ALA A 71 4.33 9.83 -7.51
C ALA A 71 3.88 10.03 -6.05
N ALA A 72 4.81 10.02 -5.10
CA ALA A 72 4.50 10.30 -3.70
C ALA A 72 3.91 11.70 -3.47
N ILE A 73 4.45 12.73 -4.13
CA ILE A 73 3.92 14.11 -4.08
C ILE A 73 2.52 14.17 -4.67
N VAL A 74 2.29 13.55 -5.84
CA VAL A 74 0.99 13.55 -6.53
C VAL A 74 -0.06 12.84 -5.69
N VAL A 75 0.22 11.62 -5.22
CA VAL A 75 -0.70 10.84 -4.38
C VAL A 75 -1.02 11.58 -3.09
N THR A 76 0.00 12.13 -2.41
CA THR A 76 -0.19 12.90 -1.17
C THR A 76 -1.04 14.15 -1.41
N SER A 77 -0.80 14.86 -2.52
CA SER A 77 -1.54 16.06 -2.89
C SER A 77 -3.00 15.75 -3.19
N ILE A 78 -3.28 14.69 -3.96
CA ILE A 78 -4.65 14.23 -4.23
C ILE A 78 -5.34 13.85 -2.91
N ALA A 79 -4.68 13.10 -2.03
CA ALA A 79 -5.22 12.74 -0.72
C ALA A 79 -5.58 13.98 0.12
N ALA A 80 -4.71 14.99 0.13
CA ALA A 80 -4.93 16.25 0.84
C ALA A 80 -6.14 17.01 0.28
N LEU A 81 -6.28 17.08 -1.05
CA LEU A 81 -7.38 17.77 -1.73
C LEU A 81 -8.73 17.10 -1.49
N LEU A 82 -8.76 15.77 -1.41
CA LEU A 82 -9.99 15.00 -1.18
C LEU A 82 -10.44 15.01 0.29
N ALA A 83 -9.61 15.48 1.22
CA ALA A 83 -9.87 15.41 2.65
C ALA A 83 -10.41 16.72 3.25
N SER A 84 -11.32 16.59 4.21
CA SER A 84 -11.78 17.73 5.02
C SER A 84 -10.67 18.29 5.93
N SER A 85 -9.76 17.43 6.43
CA SER A 85 -8.60 17.82 7.23
C SER A 85 -7.33 17.62 6.40
N ARG A 86 -6.99 18.64 5.60
CA ARG A 86 -5.98 18.53 4.54
C ARG A 86 -4.60 18.17 5.08
N VAL A 87 -4.13 18.88 6.12
CA VAL A 87 -2.77 18.71 6.66
C VAL A 87 -2.57 17.33 7.27
N HIS A 88 -3.46 16.90 8.17
CA HIS A 88 -3.37 15.59 8.81
C HIS A 88 -3.44 14.45 7.80
N THR A 89 -4.34 14.56 6.81
CA THR A 89 -4.47 13.55 5.77
C THR A 89 -3.24 13.53 4.87
N ALA A 90 -2.68 14.70 4.51
CA ALA A 90 -1.44 14.78 3.74
C ALA A 90 -0.28 14.11 4.46
N LEU A 91 -0.08 14.40 5.75
CA LEU A 91 1.01 13.81 6.53
C LEU A 91 0.89 12.29 6.63
N LEU A 92 -0.31 11.77 6.90
CA LEU A 92 -0.53 10.32 6.99
C LEU A 92 -0.49 9.62 5.64
N ALA A 93 -0.98 10.25 4.56
CA ALA A 93 -0.87 9.73 3.20
C ALA A 93 0.59 9.69 2.77
N CYS A 94 1.36 10.75 3.04
CA CYS A 94 2.80 10.80 2.80
C CYS A 94 3.50 9.67 3.57
N LEU A 95 3.21 9.51 4.86
CA LEU A 95 3.74 8.41 5.66
C LEU A 95 3.38 7.04 5.09
N ALA A 96 2.13 6.84 4.67
CA ALA A 96 1.66 5.58 4.11
C ALA A 96 2.39 5.24 2.79
N VAL A 97 2.56 6.21 1.89
CA VAL A 97 3.31 6.03 0.64
C VAL A 97 4.78 5.72 0.91
N HIS A 98 5.44 6.44 1.83
CA HIS A 98 6.85 6.16 2.12
C HIS A 98 7.04 4.83 2.86
N LEU A 99 6.07 4.42 3.69
CA LEU A 99 6.04 3.10 4.30
C LEU A 99 5.92 2.00 3.23
N HIS A 100 5.07 2.20 2.21
CA HIS A 100 4.99 1.33 1.04
C HIS A 100 6.36 1.16 0.37
N LEU A 101 7.00 2.28 -0.01
CA LEU A 101 8.30 2.26 -0.67
C LEU A 101 9.37 1.55 0.20
N LEU A 102 9.38 1.82 1.50
CA LEU A 102 10.29 1.16 2.45
C LEU A 102 10.07 -0.35 2.47
N CYS A 103 8.81 -0.79 2.52
CA CYS A 103 8.48 -2.20 2.48
C CYS A 103 8.95 -2.89 1.18
N ASP A 104 8.93 -2.19 0.05
CA ASP A 104 9.44 -2.72 -1.21
C ASP A 104 10.96 -2.77 -1.25
N VAL A 105 11.65 -1.71 -0.82
CA VAL A 105 13.12 -1.69 -0.69
C VAL A 105 13.62 -2.85 0.18
N VAL A 106 12.85 -3.21 1.20
CA VAL A 106 13.25 -4.23 2.17
C VAL A 106 12.81 -5.64 1.77
N GLY A 107 11.66 -5.80 1.10
CA GLY A 107 11.01 -7.10 0.93
C GLY A 107 10.43 -7.39 -0.43
N ALA A 108 10.99 -6.85 -1.52
CA ALA A 108 10.53 -7.10 -2.89
C ALA A 108 11.53 -7.83 -3.79
N ARG A 109 12.58 -8.46 -3.24
CA ARG A 109 13.57 -9.17 -4.07
C ARG A 109 12.91 -10.24 -4.94
N GLY A 110 13.24 -10.25 -6.23
CA GLY A 110 12.68 -11.16 -7.22
C GLY A 110 13.02 -12.63 -6.96
N PRO A 111 12.27 -13.56 -7.57
CA PRO A 111 12.52 -15.00 -7.43
C PRO A 111 13.90 -15.43 -7.94
N ASP A 112 14.43 -14.72 -8.93
CA ASP A 112 15.75 -14.97 -9.53
C ASP A 112 16.91 -14.36 -8.71
N GLY A 113 16.60 -13.72 -7.58
CA GLY A 113 17.58 -13.06 -6.71
C GLY A 113 17.82 -11.58 -7.05
N ASP A 114 17.23 -11.08 -8.13
CA ASP A 114 17.34 -9.67 -8.54
C ASP A 114 16.77 -8.74 -7.48
N GLN A 115 17.54 -7.69 -7.18
CA GLN A 115 17.05 -6.61 -6.32
C GLN A 115 15.95 -5.82 -7.03
N TRP A 116 15.05 -5.25 -6.24
CA TRP A 116 13.98 -4.36 -6.70
C TRP A 116 14.34 -2.90 -6.39
N PRO A 117 15.15 -2.23 -7.25
CA PRO A 117 15.52 -0.85 -7.05
C PRO A 117 14.32 0.08 -7.21
N ILE A 118 14.23 1.07 -6.33
CA ILE A 118 13.27 2.16 -6.44
C ILE A 118 14.01 3.39 -6.98
N PRO A 119 13.68 3.92 -8.17
CA PRO A 119 14.27 5.12 -8.74
C PRO A 119 13.68 6.37 -8.04
N TYR A 120 13.98 6.51 -6.75
CA TYR A 120 13.26 7.38 -5.82
C TYR A 120 13.25 8.85 -6.25
N LEU A 121 14.32 9.34 -6.87
CA LEU A 121 14.43 10.75 -7.27
C LEU A 121 13.78 11.10 -8.62
N LEU A 122 13.10 10.17 -9.29
CA LEU A 122 12.43 10.50 -10.55
C LEU A 122 11.33 11.57 -10.36
N PRO A 123 11.16 12.48 -11.35
CA PRO A 123 11.89 12.57 -12.63
C PRO A 123 13.18 13.41 -12.57
N PHE A 124 13.60 13.87 -11.39
CA PHE A 124 14.73 14.80 -11.25
C PHE A 124 16.08 14.13 -11.48
N SER A 125 16.21 12.87 -11.08
CA SER A 125 17.43 12.07 -11.31
C SER A 125 17.12 10.58 -11.37
N SER A 126 17.84 9.88 -12.26
CA SER A 126 17.89 8.42 -12.31
C SER A 126 19.15 7.84 -11.63
N SER A 127 20.04 8.68 -11.11
CA SER A 127 21.33 8.24 -10.53
C SER A 127 21.19 7.58 -9.16
N VAL A 128 20.13 7.90 -8.41
CA VAL A 128 19.87 7.34 -7.09
C VAL A 128 18.79 6.27 -7.20
N GLN A 129 19.24 5.02 -7.06
CA GLN A 129 18.39 3.85 -6.94
C GLN A 129 18.36 3.45 -5.46
N TRP A 130 17.21 3.64 -4.81
CA TRP A 130 17.03 3.23 -3.43
C TRP A 130 16.96 1.71 -3.38
N MET A 131 18.01 1.12 -2.83
CA MET A 131 18.24 -0.31 -2.72
C MET A 131 18.83 -0.63 -1.35
N TRP A 132 18.66 -1.88 -0.91
CA TRP A 132 19.28 -2.37 0.31
C TRP A 132 19.83 -3.77 0.10
N HIS A 133 21.10 -3.96 0.44
CA HIS A 133 21.79 -5.26 0.28
C HIS A 133 21.13 -6.41 1.06
N GLY A 134 20.41 -6.10 2.14
CA GLY A 134 19.68 -7.09 2.94
C GLY A 134 18.28 -7.43 2.42
N GLN A 135 17.89 -6.92 1.24
CA GLN A 135 16.54 -7.12 0.69
C GLN A 135 16.21 -8.61 0.63
N TRP A 136 15.12 -8.99 1.29
CA TRP A 136 14.66 -10.38 1.32
C TRP A 136 13.68 -10.66 0.19
N ALA A 137 13.52 -11.95 -0.12
CA ALA A 137 12.63 -12.43 -1.16
C ALA A 137 11.19 -11.96 -0.94
N LEU A 138 10.48 -11.64 -2.02
CA LEU A 138 9.07 -11.23 -1.97
C LEU A 138 8.18 -12.23 -1.21
N ASN A 139 8.46 -13.53 -1.34
CA ASN A 139 7.78 -14.63 -0.64
C ASN A 139 8.49 -15.07 0.66
N GLY A 140 9.43 -14.28 1.18
CA GLY A 140 10.17 -14.57 2.41
C GLY A 140 9.27 -14.57 3.66
N TRP A 141 9.69 -15.33 4.68
CA TRP A 141 8.95 -15.47 5.94
C TRP A 141 8.74 -14.13 6.66
N GLN A 142 9.64 -13.16 6.45
CA GLN A 142 9.54 -11.81 7.01
C GLN A 142 8.26 -11.11 6.53
N ASN A 143 7.98 -11.14 5.22
CA ASN A 143 6.76 -10.55 4.66
C ASN A 143 5.51 -11.27 5.18
N ILE A 144 5.57 -12.59 5.32
CA ILE A 144 4.48 -13.39 5.90
C ILE A 144 4.22 -12.95 7.35
N ALA A 145 5.27 -12.85 8.17
CA ALA A 145 5.17 -12.42 9.57
C ALA A 145 4.62 -10.99 9.69
N ILE A 146 5.09 -10.05 8.87
CA ILE A 146 4.59 -8.66 8.81
C ILE A 146 3.11 -8.65 8.44
N THR A 147 2.70 -9.46 7.46
CA THR A 147 1.30 -9.56 7.02
C THR A 147 0.42 -10.09 8.14
N ILE A 148 0.83 -11.17 8.80
CA ILE A 148 0.10 -11.75 9.95
C ILE A 148 -0.03 -10.72 11.07
N ALA A 149 1.05 -9.98 11.38
CA ALA A 149 1.02 -8.94 12.40
C ALA A 149 0.08 -7.79 12.03
N ALA A 150 0.11 -7.33 10.77
CA ALA A 150 -0.76 -6.25 10.27
C ALA A 150 -2.24 -6.66 10.29
N VAL A 151 -2.55 -7.90 9.89
CA VAL A 151 -3.90 -8.48 10.00
C VAL A 151 -4.31 -8.57 11.47
N GLY A 152 -3.45 -9.09 12.35
CA GLY A 152 -3.72 -9.16 13.80
C GLY A 152 -4.00 -7.79 14.41
N ALA A 153 -3.22 -6.76 14.05
CA ALA A 153 -3.47 -5.38 14.44
C ALA A 153 -4.83 -4.88 13.95
N ALA A 154 -5.24 -5.25 12.72
CA ALA A 154 -6.56 -4.92 12.21
C ALA A 154 -7.70 -5.57 12.99
N PHE A 155 -7.55 -6.82 13.43
CA PHE A 155 -8.51 -7.48 14.34
C PHE A 155 -8.61 -6.76 15.69
N VAL A 156 -7.47 -6.41 16.29
CA VAL A 156 -7.44 -5.69 17.57
C VAL A 156 -8.12 -4.32 17.45
N LEU A 157 -7.82 -3.58 16.37
CA LEU A 157 -8.44 -2.28 16.09
C LEU A 157 -9.94 -2.42 15.81
N ALA A 158 -10.38 -3.44 15.05
CA ALA A 158 -11.79 -3.70 14.81
C ALA A 158 -12.56 -3.95 16.12
N ARG A 159 -12.00 -4.79 17.00
CA ARG A 159 -12.57 -5.04 18.34
C ARG A 159 -12.68 -3.73 19.15
N ARG A 160 -11.60 -2.95 19.22
CA ARG A 160 -11.52 -1.75 20.06
C ARG A 160 -12.31 -0.56 19.52
N ARG A 161 -12.27 -0.33 18.21
CA ARG A 161 -12.79 0.89 17.58
C ARG A 161 -14.11 0.73 16.84
N GLY A 162 -14.55 -0.51 16.60
CA GLY A 162 -15.86 -0.78 16.01
C GLY A 162 -15.91 -0.65 14.50
N TYR A 163 -14.76 -0.61 13.84
CA TYR A 163 -14.66 -0.59 12.38
C TYR A 163 -13.39 -1.32 11.92
N SER A 164 -13.45 -1.88 10.72
CA SER A 164 -12.46 -2.77 10.13
C SER A 164 -12.17 -2.36 8.68
N PRO A 165 -11.14 -2.92 8.03
CA PRO A 165 -10.88 -2.64 6.62
C PRO A 165 -12.07 -2.89 5.69
N LEU A 166 -13.01 -3.77 6.06
CA LEU A 166 -14.21 -4.06 5.28
C LEU A 166 -15.09 -2.83 5.04
N GLU A 167 -15.00 -1.81 5.90
CA GLU A 167 -15.79 -0.59 5.75
C GLU A 167 -15.51 0.12 4.42
N MET A 168 -14.35 -0.10 3.79
CA MET A 168 -14.01 0.47 2.50
C MET A 168 -14.83 -0.13 1.36
N VAL A 169 -15.30 -1.37 1.51
CA VAL A 169 -16.10 -2.09 0.50
C VAL A 169 -17.58 -2.11 0.87
N SER A 170 -17.92 -2.42 2.13
CA SER A 170 -19.30 -2.55 2.59
C SER A 170 -19.43 -2.27 4.09
N THR A 171 -20.27 -1.29 4.45
CA THR A 171 -20.61 -0.99 5.84
C THR A 171 -21.35 -2.16 6.49
N ARG A 172 -22.24 -2.83 5.77
CA ARG A 172 -22.94 -4.02 6.28
C ARG A 172 -21.97 -5.15 6.62
N ALA A 173 -20.98 -5.42 5.76
CA ALA A 173 -19.98 -6.46 6.03
C ALA A 173 -19.10 -6.08 7.22
N ASN A 174 -18.73 -4.79 7.34
CA ASN A 174 -18.01 -4.27 8.51
C ASN A 174 -18.78 -4.53 9.80
N ASP A 175 -20.06 -4.18 9.85
CA ASP A 175 -20.86 -4.27 11.07
C ASP A 175 -21.00 -5.74 11.52
N VAL A 176 -21.31 -6.63 10.57
CA VAL A 176 -21.36 -8.08 10.82
C VAL A 176 -20.03 -8.60 11.35
N PHE A 177 -18.90 -8.20 10.76
CA PHE A 177 -17.57 -8.63 11.17
C PHE A 177 -17.19 -8.14 12.58
N VAL A 178 -17.41 -6.85 12.85
CA VAL A 178 -17.13 -6.24 14.15
C VAL A 178 -17.98 -6.88 15.25
N ASP A 179 -19.28 -7.06 15.00
CA ASP A 179 -20.19 -7.72 15.94
C ASP A 179 -19.73 -9.16 16.23
N ALA A 180 -19.35 -9.89 15.19
CA ALA A 180 -18.90 -11.26 15.30
C ALA A 180 -17.58 -11.39 16.10
N ILE A 181 -16.68 -10.39 16.01
CA ILE A 181 -15.46 -10.34 16.82
C ILE A 181 -15.80 -10.01 18.27
N ARG A 182 -16.58 -8.96 18.52
CA ARG A 182 -16.90 -8.48 19.88
C ARG A 182 -17.73 -9.50 20.68
N LYS A 183 -18.61 -10.26 20.02
CA LYS A 183 -19.34 -11.37 20.65
C LYS A 183 -18.42 -12.51 21.10
N ARG A 184 -17.37 -12.82 20.34
CA ARG A 184 -16.43 -13.91 20.66
C ARG A 184 -15.32 -13.47 21.60
N PHE A 185 -14.91 -12.22 21.51
CA PHE A 185 -13.82 -11.63 22.29
C PHE A 185 -14.31 -10.29 22.90
N PRO A 186 -15.11 -10.33 23.99
CA PRO A 186 -15.64 -9.13 24.65
C PRO A 186 -14.53 -8.19 25.13
N LEU A 187 -14.81 -6.88 25.22
CA LEU A 187 -13.82 -5.82 25.54
C LEU A 187 -13.16 -5.97 26.90
#